data_AF-A0A2E2V3U9-F1
#
_entry.id   AF-A0A2E2V3U9-F1
#
_cell.length_a   1.000
_cell.length_b   1.000
_cell.length_c   1.000
_cell.angle_alpha   90.00
_cell.angle_beta   90.00
_cell.angle_gamma   90.00
#
_symmetry.space_group_name_H-M   'P 1'
#
loop_
_entity.id
_entity.type
_entity.pdbx_description
1 polymer ?
#
loop_
_entity_poly.entity_id
_entity_poly.type
_entity_poly.pdbx_seq_one_letter_code
_entity_poly.pdbx_strand_id
1 'polypeptide(L)'
;MELTQIILIIAAIIISFMVIKLVTKTLFKLIIILLVLGACWIGYLEFSGTSIIDTVSQLYCNENSGTKIDFSMELKDPIKCTCFVKPITDDLNNRFPQEEIEKIKKSALKSNAELLKSISNKEKEIKTCFEMNGAEGMFEDILNDIKQKGIKIFE
;
A
#
# COMPACT_ATOMS: atom_id res chain seq x y z
N MET A 1 -60.09 12.40 26.95
CA MET A 1 -58.65 12.74 26.83
C MET A 1 -58.57 14.25 26.99
N GLU A 2 -57.93 14.72 28.05
CA GLU A 2 -57.83 16.16 28.35
C GLU A 2 -57.10 16.86 27.20
N LEU A 3 -57.59 18.03 26.78
CA LEU A 3 -57.07 18.77 25.61
C LEU A 3 -55.55 19.03 25.71
N THR A 4 -55.05 19.15 26.93
CA THR A 4 -53.63 19.31 27.28
C THR A 4 -52.77 18.11 26.88
N GLN A 5 -53.28 16.88 27.00
CA GLN A 5 -52.56 15.66 26.62
C GLN A 5 -52.37 15.58 25.11
N ILE A 6 -53.40 15.96 24.34
CA ILE A 6 -53.35 15.97 22.87
C ILE A 6 -52.31 16.99 22.39
N ILE A 7 -52.27 18.19 22.98
CA ILE A 7 -51.29 19.23 22.64
C ILE A 7 -49.85 18.76 22.95
N LEU A 8 -49.63 18.12 24.09
CA LEU A 8 -48.31 17.60 24.46
C LEU A 8 -47.82 16.51 23.50
N ILE A 9 -48.70 15.61 23.05
CA ILE A 9 -48.35 14.57 22.07
C ILE A 9 -47.94 15.20 20.73
N ILE A 10 -48.70 16.18 20.24
CA ILE A 10 -48.38 16.87 18.99
C ILE A 10 -47.03 17.61 19.11
N ALA A 11 -46.80 18.32 20.22
CA ALA A 11 -45.54 19.01 20.47
C ALA A 11 -44.35 18.03 20.50
N ALA A 12 -44.50 16.87 21.16
CA ALA A 12 -43.46 15.85 21.22
C ALA A 12 -43.11 15.28 19.83
N ILE A 13 -44.12 15.05 18.98
CA ILE A 13 -43.91 14.58 17.59
C ILE A 13 -43.12 15.63 16.79
N ILE A 14 -43.48 16.91 16.90
CA ILE A 14 -42.80 17.99 16.19
C ILE A 14 -41.33 18.10 16.62
N ILE A 15 -41.07 18.04 17.94
CA ILE A 15 -39.70 18.11 18.48
C ILE A 15 -38.89 16.90 18.00
N SER A 16 -39.45 15.69 18.08
CA SER A 16 -38.79 14.47 17.61
C SER A 16 -38.44 14.55 16.12
N PHE A 17 -39.37 15.04 15.30
CA PHE A 17 -39.13 15.23 13.86
C PHE A 17 -38.01 16.26 13.59
N MET A 18 -37.96 17.35 14.36
CA MET A 18 -36.87 18.33 14.27
C MET A 18 -35.51 17.72 14.59
N VAL A 19 -35.42 16.91 15.65
CA VAL A 19 -34.17 16.24 16.05
C VAL A 19 -33.71 15.28 14.95
N ILE A 20 -34.59 14.46 14.39
CA ILE A 20 -34.25 13.52 13.30
C ILE A 20 -33.74 14.29 12.07
N LYS A 21 -34.40 15.39 11.71
CA LYS A 21 -33.98 16.24 10.57
C LYS A 21 -32.61 16.89 10.79
N LEU A 22 -32.29 17.24 12.03
CA LEU A 22 -31.00 17.83 12.40
C LEU A 22 -29.89 16.77 12.38
N VAL A 23 -30.13 15.60 12.98
CA VAL A 23 -29.19 14.48 13.02
C VAL A 23 -28.88 13.99 11.61
N THR A 24 -29.89 13.78 10.76
CA THR A 24 -29.70 13.33 9.37
C THR A 24 -28.89 14.34 8.54
N LYS A 25 -29.13 15.65 8.71
CA LYS A 25 -28.37 16.70 8.01
C LYS A 25 -26.90 16.74 8.44
N THR A 26 -26.61 16.48 9.71
CA THR A 26 -25.23 16.42 10.22
C THR A 26 -24.52 15.15 9.78
N LEU A 27 -25.18 13.99 9.87
CA LEU A 27 -24.64 12.71 9.39
C LEU A 27 -24.27 12.75 7.91
N PHE A 28 -25.15 13.31 7.07
CA PHE A 28 -24.89 13.38 5.63
C PHE A 28 -23.67 14.24 5.30
N LYS A 29 -23.49 15.37 6.00
CA LYS A 29 -22.28 16.20 5.86
C LYS A 29 -21.02 15.44 6.30
N LEU A 30 -21.11 14.67 7.38
CA LEU A 30 -19.98 13.91 7.90
C LEU A 30 -19.54 12.81 6.93
N ILE A 31 -20.49 12.10 6.30
CA ILE A 31 -20.21 11.11 5.25
C ILE A 31 -19.50 11.76 4.06
N ILE A 32 -19.97 12.92 3.59
CA ILE A 32 -19.32 13.64 2.49
C ILE A 32 -17.90 14.03 2.85
N ILE A 33 -17.66 14.58 4.04
CA ILE A 33 -16.31 14.93 4.51
C ILE A 33 -15.41 13.70 4.53
N LEU A 34 -15.91 12.57 5.01
CA LEU A 34 -15.15 11.32 5.09
C LEU A 34 -14.79 10.78 3.69
N LEU A 35 -15.71 10.89 2.72
CA LEU A 35 -15.43 10.56 1.32
C LEU A 35 -14.37 11.48 0.70
N VAL A 36 -14.46 12.79 0.95
CA VAL A 36 -13.47 13.76 0.45
C VAL A 36 -12.10 13.48 1.05
N LEU A 37 -12.02 13.23 2.37
CA LEU A 37 -10.77 12.86 3.02
C LEU A 37 -10.19 11.55 2.48
N GLY A 38 -11.02 10.54 2.25
CA GLY A 38 -10.59 9.28 1.63
C GLY A 38 -10.04 9.47 0.22
N ALA A 39 -10.71 10.27 -0.61
CA ALA A 39 -10.23 10.58 -1.96
C ALA A 39 -8.93 11.40 -1.94
N CYS A 40 -8.83 12.41 -1.06
CA CYS A 40 -7.60 13.17 -0.87
C CYS A 40 -6.45 12.29 -0.37
N TRP A 41 -6.72 11.35 0.53
CA TRP A 41 -5.72 10.41 1.03
C TRP A 41 -5.20 9.47 -0.07
N ILE A 42 -6.10 8.87 -0.84
CA ILE A 42 -5.74 8.02 -1.98
C ILE A 42 -4.94 8.82 -3.01
N GLY A 43 -5.40 10.02 -3.36
CA GLY A 43 -4.70 10.90 -4.29
C GLY A 43 -3.32 11.33 -3.78
N TYR A 44 -3.18 11.59 -2.47
CA TYR A 44 -1.89 11.88 -1.85
C TYR A 44 -0.94 10.68 -1.94
N LEU A 45 -1.41 9.46 -1.66
CA LEU A 45 -0.59 8.25 -1.79
C LEU A 45 -0.15 7.98 -3.23
N GLU A 46 -0.99 8.32 -4.22
CA GLU A 46 -0.67 8.15 -5.64
C GLU A 46 0.32 9.22 -6.16
N PHE A 47 0.42 10.39 -5.50
CA PHE A 47 1.32 11.47 -5.92
C PHE A 47 2.60 11.57 -5.07
N SER A 48 2.55 11.17 -3.81
CA SER A 48 3.66 11.30 -2.85
C SER A 48 4.42 9.99 -2.60
N GLY A 49 3.94 8.86 -3.12
CA GLY A 49 4.54 7.56 -2.87
C GLY A 49 5.87 7.35 -3.60
N THR A 50 6.95 7.16 -2.86
CA THR A 50 8.14 6.46 -3.36
C THR A 50 7.80 4.99 -3.55
N SER A 51 8.11 4.43 -4.72
CA SER A 51 7.79 3.02 -5.00
C SER A 51 8.61 2.10 -4.07
N ILE A 52 7.96 1.09 -3.46
CA ILE A 52 8.70 0.12 -2.63
C ILE A 52 9.67 -0.67 -3.51
N ILE A 53 9.33 -0.90 -4.78
CA ILE A 53 10.21 -1.56 -5.74
C ILE A 53 11.54 -0.80 -5.86
N ASP A 54 11.50 0.52 -6.11
CA ASP A 54 12.72 1.34 -6.22
C ASP A 54 13.44 1.47 -4.87
N THR A 55 12.69 1.50 -3.77
CA THR A 55 13.25 1.56 -2.41
C THR A 55 14.05 0.29 -2.08
N VAL A 56 13.50 -0.88 -2.39
CA VAL A 56 14.14 -2.19 -2.18
C VAL A 56 15.36 -2.34 -3.10
N SER A 57 15.25 -1.92 -4.36
CA SER A 57 16.40 -1.87 -5.29
C SER A 57 17.51 -0.92 -4.80
N GLN A 58 17.16 0.27 -4.31
CA GLN A 58 18.14 1.20 -3.72
C GLN A 58 18.81 0.64 -2.47
N LEU A 59 18.06 -0.06 -1.63
CA LEU A 59 18.54 -0.59 -0.36
C LEU A 59 19.60 -1.68 -0.58
N TYR A 60 19.38 -2.57 -1.55
CA TYR A 60 20.20 -3.77 -1.74
C TYR A 60 21.10 -3.72 -2.98
N CYS A 61 20.67 -3.08 -4.07
CA CYS A 61 21.36 -3.08 -5.37
C CYS A 61 22.05 -1.77 -5.75
N ASN A 62 21.99 -0.73 -4.90
CA ASN A 62 22.64 0.56 -5.17
C ASN A 62 22.16 1.21 -6.49
N GLU A 63 20.86 1.18 -6.76
CA GLU A 63 20.29 1.70 -8.01
C GLU A 63 19.94 3.20 -7.92
N ASN A 64 20.60 4.05 -8.72
CA ASN A 64 20.06 5.38 -9.03
C ASN A 64 18.91 5.22 -10.02
N SER A 65 17.70 5.06 -9.48
CA SER A 65 16.39 5.24 -10.12
C SER A 65 16.35 4.99 -11.64
N GLY A 66 15.98 3.77 -12.03
CA GLY A 66 14.87 3.64 -12.96
C GLY A 66 15.12 3.08 -14.36
N THR A 67 16.21 2.40 -14.71
CA THR A 67 16.16 1.69 -16.03
C THR A 67 17.12 0.52 -16.28
N LYS A 68 17.89 0.03 -15.31
CA LYS A 68 18.66 -1.21 -15.42
C LYS A 68 19.34 -1.49 -14.08
N ILE A 69 19.08 -2.64 -13.49
CA ILE A 69 19.93 -3.16 -12.42
C ILE A 69 21.26 -3.54 -13.09
N ASP A 70 22.21 -2.64 -12.99
CA ASP A 70 23.57 -2.90 -13.43
C ASP A 70 24.28 -3.70 -12.33
N PHE A 71 24.28 -5.03 -12.46
CA PHE A 71 24.97 -5.94 -11.55
C PHE A 71 26.51 -5.80 -11.58
N SER A 72 27.05 -4.83 -12.34
CA SER A 72 28.49 -4.58 -12.47
C SER A 72 29.06 -3.53 -11.50
N MET A 73 28.22 -2.83 -10.74
CA MET A 73 28.66 -1.81 -9.77
C MET A 73 28.66 -2.36 -8.33
N GLU A 74 29.50 -1.80 -7.44
CA GLU A 74 29.62 -2.22 -6.04
C GLU A 74 28.25 -2.30 -5.34
N LEU A 75 27.73 -3.52 -5.22
CA LEU A 75 26.48 -3.84 -4.55
C LEU A 75 26.64 -3.63 -3.05
N LYS A 76 25.73 -2.87 -2.43
CA LYS A 76 25.70 -2.72 -0.95
C LYS A 76 25.51 -4.07 -0.26
N ASP A 77 24.68 -4.93 -0.82
CA ASP A 77 24.49 -6.30 -0.39
C ASP A 77 24.34 -7.20 -1.62
N PRO A 78 25.45 -7.81 -2.11
CA PRO A 78 25.45 -8.54 -3.37
C PRO A 78 24.54 -9.78 -3.34
N ILE A 79 24.41 -10.43 -2.18
CA ILE A 79 23.57 -11.62 -2.03
C ILE A 79 22.11 -11.21 -2.02
N LYS A 80 21.70 -10.17 -1.27
CA LYS A 80 20.30 -9.71 -1.28
C LYS A 80 19.89 -9.13 -2.63
N CYS A 81 20.78 -8.39 -3.30
CA CYS A 81 20.48 -7.90 -4.64
C CYS A 81 20.25 -9.06 -5.63
N THR A 82 21.15 -10.04 -5.64
CA THR A 82 21.10 -11.16 -6.60
C THR A 82 20.00 -12.15 -6.28
N CYS A 83 19.80 -12.48 -5.01
CA CYS A 83 18.85 -13.52 -4.60
C CYS A 83 17.45 -13.01 -4.32
N PHE A 84 17.26 -11.73 -3.93
CA PHE A 84 15.94 -11.19 -3.62
C PHE A 84 15.45 -10.21 -4.69
N VAL A 85 16.23 -9.18 -5.03
CA VAL A 85 15.76 -8.13 -5.94
C VAL A 85 15.69 -8.65 -7.38
N LYS A 86 16.71 -9.36 -7.85
CA LYS A 86 16.77 -9.85 -9.24
C LYS A 86 15.58 -10.72 -9.64
N PRO A 87 15.21 -11.79 -8.90
CA PRO A 87 14.10 -12.65 -9.31
C PRO A 87 12.77 -11.89 -9.36
N ILE A 88 12.58 -10.92 -8.45
CA ILE A 88 11.40 -10.04 -8.42
C ILE A 88 11.38 -9.14 -9.65
N THR A 89 12.49 -8.45 -9.95
CA THR A 89 12.58 -7.56 -11.12
C THR A 89 12.39 -8.33 -12.42
N ASP A 90 12.96 -9.53 -12.52
CA ASP A 90 12.79 -10.40 -13.69
C ASP A 90 11.33 -10.87 -13.83
N ASP A 91 10.65 -11.23 -12.73
CA ASP A 91 9.21 -11.55 -12.75
C ASP A 91 8.37 -10.38 -13.26
N LEU A 92 8.64 -9.15 -12.78
CA LEU A 92 7.93 -7.95 -13.21
C LEU A 92 8.18 -7.64 -14.68
N ASN A 93 9.43 -7.70 -15.14
CA ASN A 93 9.82 -7.49 -16.54
C ASN A 93 9.22 -8.53 -17.49
N ASN A 94 8.98 -9.74 -17.01
CA ASN A 94 8.34 -10.80 -17.80
C ASN A 94 6.82 -10.63 -17.88
N ARG A 95 6.21 -10.02 -16.86
CA ARG A 95 4.74 -9.88 -16.75
C ARG A 95 4.22 -8.57 -17.33
N PHE A 96 5.06 -7.54 -17.38
CA PHE A 96 4.65 -6.19 -17.76
C PHE A 96 5.66 -5.56 -18.73
N PRO A 97 5.18 -4.82 -19.73
CA PRO A 97 6.04 -3.96 -20.53
C PRO A 97 6.64 -2.83 -19.66
N GLN A 98 7.81 -2.31 -20.05
CA GLN A 98 8.54 -1.29 -19.28
C GLN A 98 7.70 -0.04 -18.96
N GLU A 99 6.86 0.41 -19.89
CA GLU A 99 5.96 1.55 -19.68
C GLU A 99 4.92 1.31 -18.57
N GLU A 100 4.50 0.07 -18.39
CA GLU A 100 3.55 -0.32 -17.34
C GLU A 100 4.24 -0.46 -15.99
N ILE A 101 5.50 -0.93 -15.97
CA ILE A 101 6.33 -0.96 -14.77
C ILE A 101 6.49 0.45 -14.19
N GLU A 102 6.76 1.45 -15.03
CA GLU A 102 6.85 2.84 -14.59
C GLU A 102 5.51 3.39 -14.02
N LYS A 103 4.37 2.93 -14.54
CA LYS A 103 3.06 3.26 -13.96
C LYS A 103 2.82 2.55 -12.62
N ILE A 104 3.25 1.30 -12.50
CA ILE A 104 3.17 0.52 -11.26
C ILE A 104 4.03 1.19 -10.18
N LYS A 105 5.24 1.63 -10.51
CA LYS A 105 6.14 2.33 -9.58
C LYS A 105 5.54 3.64 -9.05
N LYS A 106 4.83 4.39 -9.89
CA LYS A 106 4.19 5.66 -9.48
C LYS A 106 3.02 5.48 -8.50
N SER A 107 2.42 4.29 -8.43
CA SER A 107 1.33 4.01 -7.51
C SER A 107 1.83 3.14 -6.37
N ALA A 108 2.00 3.71 -5.17
CA ALA A 108 2.49 2.96 -3.99
C ALA A 108 1.67 1.68 -3.74
N LEU A 109 0.34 1.76 -3.88
CA LEU A 109 -0.53 0.62 -3.65
C LEU A 109 -0.34 -0.49 -4.70
N LYS A 110 -0.25 -0.12 -5.99
CA LYS A 110 0.01 -1.11 -7.06
C LYS A 110 1.44 -1.67 -6.98
N SER A 111 2.42 -0.83 -6.68
CA SER A 111 3.81 -1.23 -6.48
C SER A 111 3.91 -2.28 -5.38
N ASN A 112 3.24 -2.07 -4.25
CA ASN A 112 3.24 -3.02 -3.14
C ASN A 112 2.53 -4.33 -3.48
N ALA A 113 1.36 -4.24 -4.12
CA ALA A 113 0.60 -5.41 -4.53
C ALA A 113 1.39 -6.30 -5.51
N GLU A 114 2.01 -5.70 -6.51
CA GLU A 114 2.80 -6.44 -7.51
C GLU A 114 4.12 -6.96 -6.93
N LEU A 115 4.78 -6.21 -6.04
CA LEU A 115 5.96 -6.70 -5.33
C LEU A 115 5.64 -7.95 -4.50
N LEU A 116 4.57 -7.93 -3.71
CA LEU A 116 4.16 -9.10 -2.90
C LEU A 116 3.83 -10.31 -3.79
N LYS A 117 3.18 -10.06 -4.92
CA LYS A 117 2.86 -11.12 -5.89
C LYS A 117 4.12 -11.72 -6.50
N SER A 118 5.08 -10.89 -6.92
CA SER A 118 6.35 -11.36 -7.45
C SER A 118 7.18 -12.11 -6.41
N ILE A 119 7.21 -11.65 -5.15
CA ILE A 119 7.83 -12.39 -4.04
C ILE A 119 7.20 -13.78 -3.90
N SER A 120 5.87 -13.88 -3.92
CA SER A 120 5.18 -15.17 -3.81
C SER A 120 5.46 -16.09 -5.00
N ASN A 121 5.50 -15.55 -6.23
CA ASN A 121 5.80 -16.33 -7.43
C ASN A 121 7.23 -16.87 -7.43
N LYS A 122 8.17 -16.07 -6.89
CA LYS A 122 9.61 -16.35 -6.92
C LYS A 122 10.17 -16.87 -5.61
N GLU A 123 9.32 -17.12 -4.61
CA GLU A 123 9.73 -17.54 -3.27
C GLU A 123 10.73 -18.70 -3.28
N LYS A 124 10.45 -19.76 -4.03
CA LYS A 124 11.33 -20.93 -4.11
C LYS A 124 12.69 -20.58 -4.72
N GLU A 125 12.68 -19.81 -5.80
CA GLU A 125 13.91 -19.37 -6.49
C GLU A 125 14.78 -18.50 -5.57
N ILE A 126 14.13 -17.58 -4.85
CA ILE A 126 14.78 -16.70 -3.87
C ILE A 126 15.40 -17.51 -2.73
N LYS A 127 14.63 -18.45 -2.14
CA LYS A 127 15.11 -19.32 -1.05
C LYS A 127 16.29 -20.19 -1.49
N THR A 128 16.17 -20.87 -2.64
CA THR A 128 17.26 -21.67 -3.19
C THR A 128 18.51 -20.82 -3.45
N CYS A 129 18.35 -19.59 -3.96
CA CYS A 129 19.50 -18.71 -4.15
C CYS A 129 20.19 -18.37 -2.84
N PHE A 130 19.44 -18.04 -1.78
CA PHE A 130 20.01 -17.77 -0.46
C PHE A 130 20.71 -18.99 0.14
N GLU A 131 20.11 -20.18 0.05
CA GLU A 131 20.71 -21.45 0.48
C GLU A 131 22.04 -21.71 -0.25
N MET A 132 22.07 -21.56 -1.58
CA MET A 132 23.28 -21.77 -2.40
C MET A 132 24.42 -20.79 -2.06
N ASN A 133 24.09 -19.61 -1.51
CA ASN A 133 25.06 -18.60 -1.10
C ASN A 133 25.38 -18.66 0.41
N GLY A 134 24.91 -19.69 1.13
CA GLY A 134 25.19 -19.87 2.56
C GLY A 134 24.45 -18.89 3.47
N ALA A 135 23.34 -18.31 3.00
CA ALA A 135 22.54 -17.30 3.69
C ALA A 135 21.13 -17.82 4.03
N GLU A 136 21.05 -19.04 4.57
CA GLU A 136 19.80 -19.65 5.03
C GLU A 136 19.06 -18.74 6.04
N GLY A 137 17.73 -18.65 5.91
CA GLY A 137 16.87 -17.81 6.77
C GLY A 137 16.83 -16.32 6.38
N MET A 138 17.69 -15.87 5.47
CA MET A 138 17.73 -14.46 5.05
C MET A 138 16.45 -14.02 4.32
N PHE A 139 15.71 -14.95 3.71
CA PHE A 139 14.41 -14.64 3.10
C PHE A 139 13.38 -14.22 4.15
N GLU A 140 13.28 -14.97 5.24
CA GLU A 140 12.38 -14.67 6.36
C GLU A 140 12.74 -13.34 7.03
N ASP A 141 14.04 -13.04 7.18
CA ASP A 141 14.51 -11.77 7.71
C ASP A 141 14.11 -10.59 6.84
N ILE A 142 14.28 -10.70 5.51
CA ILE A 142 13.87 -9.66 4.56
C ILE A 142 12.36 -9.46 4.57
N LEU A 143 11.59 -10.56 4.64
CA LEU A 143 10.12 -10.46 4.76
C LEU A 143 9.71 -9.76 6.05
N ASN A 144 10.39 -10.02 7.16
CA ASN A 144 10.12 -9.36 8.42
C ASN A 144 10.48 -7.87 8.37
N ASP A 145 11.61 -7.52 7.74
CA ASP A 145 12.01 -6.14 7.50
C ASP A 145 11.00 -5.38 6.63
N ILE A 146 10.53 -6.00 5.54
CA ILE A 146 9.51 -5.41 4.66
C ILE A 146 8.17 -5.28 5.40
N LYS A 147 7.79 -6.24 6.24
CA LYS A 147 6.58 -6.12 7.06
C LYS A 147 6.72 -4.98 8.08
N GLN A 148 7.82 -4.89 8.81
CA GLN A 148 8.01 -3.85 9.82
C GLN A 148 8.16 -2.45 9.22
N LYS A 149 8.82 -2.31 8.07
CA LYS A 149 9.07 -1.02 7.42
C LYS A 149 7.98 -0.62 6.42
N GLY A 150 7.38 -1.58 5.71
CA GLY A 150 6.37 -1.37 4.68
C GLY A 150 4.91 -1.34 5.18
N ILE A 151 4.61 -1.93 6.35
CA ILE A 151 3.24 -1.88 6.92
C ILE A 151 2.94 -0.56 7.65
N LYS A 152 3.96 0.28 7.91
CA LYS A 152 3.74 1.66 8.39
C LYS A 152 3.09 2.60 7.37
N ILE A 153 2.74 2.12 6.18
CA ILE A 153 1.94 2.86 5.18
C ILE A 153 0.42 2.72 5.48
N PHE A 154 0.03 1.81 6.37
CA PHE A 154 -1.35 1.56 6.79
C PHE A 154 -1.65 1.94 8.25
N GLU A 155 -0.72 2.57 8.95
CA GLU A 155 -0.91 3.10 10.31
C GLU A 155 -1.09 4.62 10.30
#